data_AF-A0A3D1F1T0-F1
#
_entry.id   AF-A0A3D1F1T0-F1
#
_cell.length_a   1.000
_cell.length_b   1.000
_cell.length_c   1.000
_cell.angle_alpha   90.00
_cell.angle_beta   90.00
_cell.angle_gamma   90.00
#
_symmetry.space_group_name_H-M   'P 1'
#
loop_
_entity.id
_entity.type
_entity.pdbx_description
1 polymer ?
#
loop_
_entity_poly.entity_id
_entity_poly.type
_entity_poly.pdbx_seq_one_letter_code
_entity_poly.pdbx_strand_id
1 'polypeptide(L)'
;KTIATHPIATANLRILPPMPVTTDMRNLEKPTRLTAAWSNPSEMTVRIFNQSAKPIRGMLKLQVPPTWLPDSWQVLTAEEQVTLPAHGSLTRVLGFKPPASNPAGITQFLLTATLTLDSGEVFADHAILNMAKDQPYRQWRLPKGKQAQGITFENKLEKGSADARLSWDDTRGSWTEIYVYPSPKLAEHSLEQLAPYTFKVRTQQPEQVRCINLRVRDSSGEVFQYRFEPKFENADWLTVRYDIANDKPQSTWGGNKDGKLDLPLMLQGLSFDFTKGEAKMGSLDLLAN
;
A
#
# COMPACT_ATOMS: atom_id res chain seq x y z
N LYS A 1 47.62 -21.30 27.51
CA LYS A 1 46.39 -20.52 27.20
C LYS A 1 45.27 -21.51 26.96
N THR A 2 44.42 -21.71 27.96
CA THR A 2 43.26 -22.60 27.86
C THR A 2 42.21 -21.89 27.02
N ILE A 3 41.88 -22.43 25.86
CA ILE A 3 40.79 -21.91 25.03
C ILE A 3 39.50 -22.23 25.79
N ALA A 4 38.76 -21.21 26.21
CA ALA A 4 37.44 -21.39 26.78
C ALA A 4 36.55 -22.01 25.69
N THR A 5 36.25 -23.30 25.83
CA THR A 5 35.25 -23.97 25.01
C THR A 5 33.90 -23.47 25.45
N HIS A 6 33.34 -22.52 24.70
CA HIS A 6 31.93 -22.16 24.85
C HIS A 6 31.08 -23.43 24.68
N PRO A 7 30.16 -23.73 25.61
CA PRO A 7 29.27 -24.88 25.44
C PRO A 7 28.49 -24.72 24.14
N ILE A 8 28.54 -25.75 23.29
CA ILE A 8 27.79 -25.79 22.04
C ILE A 8 26.30 -25.81 22.40
N ALA A 9 25.52 -24.89 21.83
CA ALA A 9 24.09 -24.81 22.06
C ALA A 9 23.41 -26.15 21.72
N THR A 10 22.46 -26.62 22.53
CA THR A 10 21.78 -27.90 22.31
C THR A 10 20.85 -27.86 21.08
N ALA A 11 20.32 -26.69 20.75
CA ALA A 11 19.46 -26.45 19.61
C ALA A 11 19.70 -25.07 18.97
N ASN A 12 19.11 -24.86 17.80
CA ASN A 12 19.03 -23.56 17.13
C ASN A 12 17.64 -23.40 16.50
N LEU A 13 17.03 -22.23 16.64
CA LEU A 13 15.76 -21.87 16.02
C LEU A 13 16.00 -20.71 15.05
N ARG A 14 15.50 -20.81 13.82
CA ARG A 14 15.63 -19.77 12.80
C ARG A 14 14.33 -19.49 12.07
N ILE A 15 13.97 -18.22 11.94
CA ILE A 15 12.89 -17.77 11.05
C ILE A 15 13.48 -17.62 9.64
N LEU A 16 12.87 -18.28 8.66
CA LEU A 16 13.33 -18.30 7.28
C LEU A 16 12.69 -17.16 6.47
N PRO A 17 13.44 -16.54 5.55
CA PRO A 17 12.86 -15.62 4.59
C PRO A 17 11.93 -16.36 3.59
N PRO A 18 10.90 -15.67 3.04
CA PRO A 18 10.08 -16.23 1.96
C PRO A 18 10.95 -16.49 0.72
N MET A 19 10.86 -17.70 0.17
CA MET A 19 11.72 -18.21 -0.92
C MET A 19 11.25 -17.78 -2.34
N PRO A 20 12.13 -17.75 -3.35
CA PRO A 20 13.50 -18.29 -3.31
C PRO A 20 14.61 -17.23 -3.28
N VAL A 21 15.55 -17.48 -2.35
CA VAL A 21 16.99 -17.22 -2.40
C VAL A 21 17.43 -15.79 -2.72
N THR A 22 17.90 -15.07 -1.70
CA THR A 22 19.04 -14.18 -1.96
C THR A 22 20.31 -15.04 -1.98
N THR A 23 21.04 -14.99 -3.08
CA THR A 23 22.24 -15.76 -3.46
C THR A 23 23.47 -15.56 -2.56
N ASP A 24 23.38 -14.81 -1.46
CA ASP A 24 24.51 -14.49 -0.58
C ASP A 24 24.26 -15.04 0.83
N MET A 25 25.15 -15.93 1.29
CA MET A 25 25.13 -16.47 2.66
C MET A 25 25.20 -15.37 3.74
N ARG A 26 25.73 -14.18 3.42
CA ARG A 26 25.73 -13.01 4.32
C ARG A 26 24.34 -12.46 4.62
N ASN A 27 23.32 -12.82 3.84
CA ASN A 27 21.94 -12.44 4.15
C ASN A 27 21.30 -13.30 5.24
N LEU A 28 21.91 -14.44 5.61
CA LEU A 28 21.49 -15.24 6.77
C LEU A 28 21.91 -14.62 8.11
N GLU A 29 22.81 -13.62 8.10
CA GLU A 29 23.23 -12.88 9.30
C GLU A 29 22.34 -11.66 9.60
N LYS A 30 21.48 -11.27 8.67
CA LYS A 30 20.56 -10.13 8.83
C LYS A 30 19.26 -10.59 9.49
N PRO A 31 18.60 -9.73 10.29
CA PRO A 31 17.28 -10.05 10.83
C PRO A 31 16.32 -10.36 9.69
N THR A 32 15.61 -11.48 9.81
CA THR A 32 14.63 -11.91 8.80
C THR A 32 13.55 -10.85 8.65
N ARG A 33 13.31 -10.42 7.41
CA ARG A 33 12.27 -9.44 7.09
C ARG A 33 11.10 -10.13 6.41
N LEU A 34 9.92 -9.92 6.96
CA LEU A 34 8.65 -10.43 6.43
C LEU A 34 7.78 -9.26 5.97
N THR A 35 6.76 -9.56 5.17
CA THR A 35 5.74 -8.59 4.74
C THR A 35 4.35 -9.19 4.97
N ALA A 36 3.42 -8.43 5.56
CA ALA A 36 2.02 -8.83 5.73
C ALA A 36 1.07 -7.64 5.52
N ALA A 37 -0.16 -7.90 5.06
CA ALA A 37 -1.20 -6.86 4.95
C ALA A 37 -2.01 -6.75 6.25
N TRP A 38 -2.59 -5.57 6.50
CA TRP A 38 -3.47 -5.37 7.65
C TRP A 38 -4.70 -6.27 7.54
N SER A 39 -5.22 -6.72 8.68
CA SER A 39 -6.37 -7.65 8.77
C SER A 39 -6.23 -9.00 8.07
N ASN A 40 -5.18 -9.26 7.28
CA ASN A 40 -5.08 -10.47 6.46
C ASN A 40 -4.22 -11.53 7.18
N PRO A 41 -4.70 -12.78 7.29
CA PRO A 41 -3.88 -13.88 7.73
C PRO A 41 -2.56 -13.94 6.94
N SER A 42 -1.48 -14.22 7.65
CA SER A 42 -0.13 -14.30 7.12
C SER A 42 0.65 -15.38 7.87
N GLU A 43 1.76 -15.79 7.30
CA GLU A 43 2.53 -16.93 7.77
C GLU A 43 4.01 -16.59 7.88
N MET A 44 4.70 -17.26 8.80
CA MET A 44 6.15 -17.31 8.85
C MET A 44 6.63 -18.75 8.87
N THR A 45 7.74 -19.01 8.19
CA THR A 45 8.39 -20.32 8.24
C THR A 45 9.51 -20.29 9.27
N VAL A 46 9.55 -21.28 10.16
CA VAL A 46 10.63 -21.49 11.11
C VAL A 46 11.30 -22.84 10.89
N ARG A 47 12.60 -22.89 11.14
CA ARG A 47 13.42 -24.10 11.09
C ARG A 47 14.16 -24.28 12.41
N ILE A 48 14.03 -25.47 12.96
CA ILE A 48 14.67 -25.88 14.21
C ILE A 48 15.77 -26.88 13.86
N PHE A 49 16.93 -26.74 14.47
CA PHE A 49 18.05 -27.64 14.34
C PHE A 49 18.40 -28.20 15.72
N ASN A 50 18.47 -29.52 15.84
CA ASN A 50 19.05 -30.18 17.00
C ASN A 50 20.55 -30.33 16.77
N GLN A 51 21.39 -29.77 17.63
CA GLN A 51 22.85 -29.92 17.55
C GLN A 51 23.36 -31.05 18.45
N SER A 52 22.51 -31.59 19.31
CA SER A 52 22.82 -32.67 20.24
C SER A 52 22.85 -34.05 19.54
N ALA A 53 23.69 -34.92 20.08
CA ALA A 53 23.73 -36.34 19.75
C ALA A 53 22.54 -37.13 20.33
N LYS A 54 21.66 -36.48 21.09
CA LYS A 54 20.42 -37.05 21.63
C LYS A 54 19.20 -36.37 21.02
N PRO A 55 18.06 -37.08 20.86
CA PRO A 55 16.80 -36.44 20.53
C PRO A 55 16.43 -35.36 21.55
N ILE A 56 15.80 -34.29 21.07
CA ILE A 56 15.31 -33.20 21.92
C ILE A 56 13.80 -33.03 21.75
N ARG A 57 13.17 -32.53 22.80
CA ARG A 57 11.75 -32.18 22.86
C ARG A 57 11.59 -30.79 23.42
N GLY A 58 10.59 -30.07 22.92
CA GLY A 58 10.26 -28.74 23.41
C GLY A 58 8.94 -28.22 22.86
N MET A 59 8.52 -27.08 23.39
CA MET A 59 7.33 -26.35 22.98
C MET A 59 7.70 -25.20 22.03
N LEU A 60 7.12 -25.19 20.84
CA LEU A 60 7.25 -24.12 19.86
C LEU A 60 6.07 -23.15 19.98
N LYS A 61 6.38 -21.85 20.05
CA LYS A 61 5.39 -20.78 20.17
C LYS A 61 5.73 -19.59 19.27
N LEU A 62 4.69 -18.96 18.71
CA LEU A 62 4.76 -17.61 18.16
C LEU A 62 4.35 -16.58 19.21
N GLN A 63 5.17 -15.56 19.39
CA GLN A 63 4.86 -14.38 20.18
C GLN A 63 4.75 -13.16 19.26
N VAL A 64 3.65 -12.44 19.45
CA VAL A 64 3.35 -11.16 18.79
C VAL A 64 3.56 -10.02 19.80
N PRO A 65 3.87 -8.79 19.35
CA PRO A 65 4.05 -7.67 20.27
C PRO A 65 2.81 -7.43 21.14
N PRO A 66 2.97 -7.12 22.43
CA PRO A 66 1.88 -6.55 23.20
C PRO A 66 1.53 -5.18 22.61
N THR A 67 0.29 -4.99 22.17
CA THR A 67 -0.16 -3.73 21.56
C THR A 67 -1.39 -3.18 22.26
N TRP A 68 -1.48 -1.87 22.40
CA TRP A 68 -2.67 -1.14 22.88
C TRP A 68 -3.76 -0.96 21.80
N LEU A 69 -3.60 -1.58 20.63
CA LEU A 69 -4.48 -1.43 19.47
C LEU A 69 -5.85 -2.13 19.71
N PRO A 70 -6.97 -1.52 19.28
CA PRO A 70 -8.26 -2.21 19.19
C PRO A 70 -8.14 -3.40 18.21
N ASP A 71 -8.73 -4.54 18.55
CA ASP A 71 -8.59 -5.81 17.82
C ASP A 71 -7.13 -6.26 17.66
N SER A 72 -6.58 -6.77 18.76
CA SER A 72 -5.19 -7.20 18.87
C SER A 72 -4.81 -8.29 17.86
N TRP A 73 -3.50 -8.48 17.72
CA TRP A 73 -2.92 -9.62 17.00
C TRP A 73 -3.61 -10.93 17.34
N GLN A 74 -3.92 -11.73 16.31
CA GLN A 74 -4.38 -13.11 16.50
C GLN A 74 -3.27 -14.06 16.10
N VAL A 75 -2.82 -14.88 17.05
CA VAL A 75 -1.95 -16.01 16.74
C VAL A 75 -2.84 -17.14 16.26
N LEU A 76 -2.69 -17.54 14.99
CA LEU A 76 -3.56 -18.53 14.35
C LEU A 76 -3.06 -19.96 14.58
N THR A 77 -1.76 -20.11 14.85
CA THR A 77 -1.15 -21.41 15.17
C THR A 77 -1.04 -21.59 16.67
N ALA A 78 -1.68 -22.64 17.20
CA ALA A 78 -1.54 -23.03 18.60
C ALA A 78 -0.08 -23.44 18.92
N GLU A 79 0.28 -23.36 20.20
CA GLU A 79 1.57 -23.88 20.67
C GLU A 79 1.68 -25.38 20.35
N GLU A 80 2.84 -25.81 19.83
CA GLU A 80 3.04 -27.18 19.34
C GLU A 80 4.23 -27.82 20.06
N GLN A 81 4.03 -29.02 20.60
CA GLN A 81 5.15 -29.84 21.07
C GLN A 81 5.88 -30.46 19.88
N VAL A 82 7.18 -30.20 19.79
CA VAL A 82 8.04 -30.72 18.72
C VAL A 82 9.06 -31.71 19.27
N THR A 83 9.33 -32.77 18.50
CA THR A 83 10.41 -33.73 18.77
C THR A 83 11.37 -33.72 17.59
N LEU A 84 12.66 -33.58 17.85
CA LEU A 84 13.70 -33.65 16.84
C LEU A 84 14.64 -34.83 17.11
N PRO A 85 14.98 -35.63 16.08
CA PRO A 85 16.00 -36.67 16.24
C PRO A 85 17.38 -36.04 16.50
N ALA A 86 18.32 -36.85 16.98
CA ALA A 86 19.73 -36.45 17.13
C ALA A 86 20.27 -35.87 15.81
N HIS A 87 20.94 -34.73 15.87
CA HIS A 87 21.44 -34.00 14.70
C HIS A 87 20.39 -33.70 13.61
N GLY A 88 19.11 -33.71 13.95
CA GLY A 88 18.00 -33.52 13.04
C GLY A 88 17.61 -32.06 12.82
N SER A 89 16.70 -31.84 11.88
CA SER A 89 16.03 -30.54 11.71
C SER A 89 14.54 -30.72 11.44
N LEU A 90 13.76 -29.69 11.75
CA LEU A 90 12.32 -29.64 11.57
C LEU A 90 11.90 -28.28 11.03
N THR A 91 10.97 -28.25 10.07
CA THR A 91 10.39 -27.00 9.56
C THR A 91 8.92 -26.91 9.96
N ARG A 92 8.49 -25.71 10.35
CA ARG A 92 7.12 -25.38 10.74
C ARG A 92 6.68 -24.06 10.16
N VAL A 93 5.38 -23.93 9.93
CA VAL A 93 4.73 -22.69 9.52
C VAL A 93 3.88 -22.20 10.68
N LEU A 94 4.09 -20.95 11.09
CA LEU A 94 3.35 -20.30 12.16
C LEU A 94 2.50 -19.19 11.55
N GLY A 95 1.18 -19.31 11.70
CA GLY A 95 0.18 -18.38 11.21
C GLY A 95 -0.15 -17.29 12.23
N PHE A 96 -0.38 -16.09 11.72
CA PHE A 96 -0.80 -14.93 12.50
C PHE A 96 -1.70 -14.02 11.67
N LYS A 97 -2.48 -13.19 12.34
CA LYS A 97 -3.28 -12.12 11.73
C LYS A 97 -2.90 -10.79 12.38
N PRO A 98 -2.38 -9.82 11.59
CA PRO A 98 -2.13 -8.47 12.09
C PRO A 98 -3.43 -7.77 12.53
N PRO A 99 -3.32 -6.68 13.31
CA PRO A 99 -4.45 -5.87 13.73
C PRO A 99 -5.27 -5.34 12.55
N ALA A 100 -6.50 -4.89 12.84
CA ALA A 100 -7.43 -4.48 11.80
C ALA A 100 -7.03 -3.16 11.10
N SER A 101 -6.36 -2.26 11.82
CA SER A 101 -6.06 -0.91 11.34
C SER A 101 -4.74 -0.36 11.89
N ASN A 102 -4.28 0.74 11.28
CA ASN A 102 -3.05 1.45 11.65
C ASN A 102 -3.33 2.81 12.33
N PRO A 103 -3.75 2.85 13.60
CA PRO A 103 -4.15 4.11 14.25
C PRO A 103 -2.96 5.02 14.63
N ALA A 104 -1.71 4.54 14.53
CA ALA A 104 -0.52 5.28 14.97
C ALA A 104 0.58 5.45 13.90
N GLY A 105 0.30 5.07 12.65
CA GLY A 105 1.30 5.13 11.57
C GLY A 105 2.44 4.11 11.73
N ILE A 106 2.28 3.09 12.58
CA ILE A 106 3.29 2.04 12.80
C ILE A 106 3.35 1.17 11.55
N THR A 107 4.55 0.96 11.03
CA THR A 107 4.78 0.19 9.78
C THR A 107 5.63 -1.06 10.00
N GLN A 108 6.17 -1.24 11.20
CA GLN A 108 7.06 -2.35 11.52
C GLN A 108 6.73 -2.92 12.89
N PHE A 109 6.71 -4.26 12.97
CA PHE A 109 6.49 -5.01 14.19
C PHE A 109 7.59 -6.07 14.34
N LEU A 110 7.94 -6.41 15.58
CA LEU A 110 8.88 -7.48 15.88
C LEU A 110 8.10 -8.75 16.23
N LEU A 111 8.20 -9.78 15.39
CA LEU A 111 7.65 -11.10 15.72
C LEU A 111 8.75 -11.98 16.30
N THR A 112 8.41 -12.78 17.30
CA THR A 112 9.36 -13.66 17.98
C THR A 112 8.86 -15.10 17.93
N ALA A 113 9.67 -16.00 17.39
CA ALA A 113 9.46 -17.43 17.54
C ALA A 113 10.28 -17.91 18.75
N THR A 114 9.70 -18.77 19.58
CA THR A 114 10.36 -19.31 20.78
C THR A 114 10.23 -20.82 20.82
N LEU A 115 11.34 -21.50 21.12
CA LEU A 115 11.40 -22.92 21.45
C LEU A 115 11.87 -23.06 22.89
N THR A 116 11.04 -23.63 23.76
CA THR A 116 11.41 -23.98 25.13
C THR A 116 11.58 -25.49 25.21
N LEU A 117 12.81 -25.96 25.43
CA LEU A 117 13.08 -27.39 25.59
C LEU A 117 12.55 -27.90 26.93
N ASP A 118 12.30 -29.21 27.02
CA ASP A 118 11.92 -29.88 28.27
C ASP A 118 12.99 -29.72 29.36
N SER A 119 14.25 -29.43 28.97
CA SER A 119 15.35 -29.08 29.88
C SER A 119 15.22 -27.69 30.51
N GLY A 120 14.29 -26.86 30.04
CA GLY A 120 14.13 -25.46 30.42
C GLY A 120 14.95 -24.47 29.59
N GLU A 121 15.81 -24.95 28.68
CA GLU A 121 16.55 -24.08 27.76
C GLU A 121 15.59 -23.38 26.78
N VAL A 122 15.80 -22.08 26.54
CA VAL A 122 14.96 -21.28 25.66
C VAL A 122 15.77 -20.75 24.50
N PHE A 123 15.27 -20.98 23.29
CA PHE A 123 15.81 -20.47 22.04
C PHE A 123 14.79 -19.55 21.39
N ALA A 124 15.23 -18.39 20.94
CA ALA A 124 14.36 -17.42 20.27
C ALA A 124 15.03 -16.90 18.99
N ASP A 125 14.20 -16.61 18.00
CA ASP A 125 14.61 -15.85 16.83
C ASP A 125 13.55 -14.80 16.50
N HIS A 126 13.98 -13.73 15.84
CA HIS A 126 13.15 -12.56 15.60
C HIS A 126 13.05 -12.21 14.13
N ALA A 127 11.86 -11.80 13.72
CA ALA A 127 11.61 -11.25 12.39
C ALA A 127 11.04 -9.84 12.49
N ILE A 128 11.55 -8.94 11.64
CA ILE A 128 10.94 -7.65 11.41
C ILE A 128 9.83 -7.86 10.39
N LEU A 129 8.58 -7.80 10.86
CA LEU A 129 7.42 -7.76 10.00
C LEU A 129 7.23 -6.32 9.54
N ASN A 130 7.45 -6.07 8.27
CA ASN A 130 6.98 -4.84 7.64
C ASN A 130 5.50 -5.07 7.35
N MET A 131 4.64 -4.23 7.93
CA MET A 131 3.30 -4.15 7.37
C MET A 131 3.50 -3.66 5.95
N ALA A 132 3.03 -4.45 4.99
CA ALA A 132 2.61 -3.88 3.74
C ALA A 132 1.79 -2.67 4.16
N LYS A 133 2.25 -1.49 3.74
CA LYS A 133 1.31 -0.40 3.59
C LYS A 133 0.15 -1.09 2.89
N ASP A 134 -1.05 -1.08 3.47
CA ASP A 134 -2.25 -1.29 2.65
C ASP A 134 -1.91 -0.60 1.35
N GLN A 135 -1.87 -1.31 0.22
CA GLN A 135 -1.52 -0.67 -1.04
C GLN A 135 -2.39 0.60 -1.10
N PRO A 136 -1.76 1.78 -0.99
CA PRO A 136 -2.22 2.84 -0.11
C PRO A 136 -3.59 3.26 -0.57
N TYR A 137 -4.43 3.67 0.39
CA TYR A 137 -5.41 4.71 0.13
C TYR A 137 -4.96 5.54 -1.06
N ARG A 138 -5.70 5.48 -2.17
CA ARG A 138 -5.36 6.20 -3.41
C ARG A 138 -4.92 7.60 -3.01
N GLN A 139 -3.61 7.87 -3.07
CA GLN A 139 -3.11 9.18 -2.68
C GLN A 139 -3.17 10.02 -3.93
N TRP A 140 -4.13 10.92 -3.94
CA TRP A 140 -4.09 12.03 -4.87
C TRP A 140 -2.95 12.95 -4.44
N ARG A 141 -2.02 13.19 -5.36
CA ARG A 141 -0.81 13.95 -5.12
C ARG A 141 -0.82 15.17 -6.01
N LEU A 142 -0.68 16.32 -5.37
CA LEU A 142 -0.35 17.56 -6.05
C LEU A 142 1.18 17.57 -6.33
N PRO A 143 1.61 17.66 -7.60
CA PRO A 143 3.02 17.70 -7.96
C PRO A 143 3.67 19.01 -7.53
N LYS A 144 4.97 18.99 -7.20
CA LYS A 144 5.73 20.21 -6.84
C LYS A 144 6.20 20.90 -8.12
N GLY A 145 5.40 21.81 -8.67
CA GLY A 145 5.74 22.57 -9.88
C GLY A 145 4.90 23.84 -10.02
N LYS A 146 5.11 24.63 -11.09
CA LYS A 146 4.33 25.85 -11.36
C LYS A 146 2.82 25.59 -11.40
N GLN A 147 2.42 24.40 -11.86
CA GLN A 147 1.02 23.95 -11.88
C GLN A 147 0.39 23.76 -10.48
N ALA A 148 1.17 23.82 -9.42
CA ALA A 148 0.70 23.76 -8.03
C ALA A 148 0.88 25.08 -7.27
N GLN A 149 1.35 26.14 -7.94
CA GLN A 149 1.44 27.46 -7.33
C GLN A 149 0.05 27.90 -6.86
N GLY A 150 -0.06 28.35 -5.62
CA GLY A 150 -1.32 28.81 -5.03
C GLY A 150 -2.38 27.72 -4.88
N ILE A 151 -2.00 26.43 -4.97
CA ILE A 151 -2.90 25.28 -4.85
C ILE A 151 -2.51 24.43 -3.63
N THR A 152 -3.50 23.99 -2.86
CA THR A 152 -3.34 22.93 -1.86
C THR A 152 -4.31 21.79 -2.15
N PHE A 153 -3.93 20.59 -1.73
CA PHE A 153 -4.76 19.40 -1.90
C PHE A 153 -4.75 18.55 -0.63
N GLU A 154 -5.93 18.28 -0.09
CA GLU A 154 -6.15 17.53 1.13
C GLU A 154 -6.85 16.20 0.81
N ASN A 155 -6.22 15.09 1.19
CA ASN A 155 -6.81 13.75 1.09
C ASN A 155 -7.54 13.40 2.38
N LYS A 156 -8.71 12.77 2.28
CA LYS A 156 -9.50 12.16 3.36
C LYS A 156 -9.68 13.07 4.56
N LEU A 157 -10.62 14.00 4.39
CA LEU A 157 -11.06 14.90 5.44
C LEU A 157 -11.57 14.09 6.65
N GLU A 158 -10.88 14.17 7.80
CA GLU A 158 -11.13 13.35 9.01
C GLU A 158 -12.56 13.46 9.57
N LYS A 159 -13.26 14.55 9.23
CA LYS A 159 -14.66 14.82 9.57
C LYS A 159 -15.33 15.46 8.34
N GLY A 160 -15.58 14.69 7.28
CA GLY A 160 -15.89 15.27 5.97
C GLY A 160 -17.21 14.81 5.34
N SER A 161 -17.94 15.75 4.73
CA SER A 161 -18.96 15.49 3.71
C SER A 161 -18.38 15.15 2.33
N ALA A 162 -17.05 14.99 2.22
CA ALA A 162 -16.27 14.83 1.01
C ALA A 162 -14.99 14.01 1.29
N ASP A 163 -14.45 13.34 0.27
CA ASP A 163 -13.24 12.50 0.37
C ASP A 163 -11.95 13.28 0.18
N ALA A 164 -11.99 14.38 -0.56
CA ALA A 164 -10.83 15.24 -0.78
C ALA A 164 -11.26 16.67 -1.09
N ARG A 165 -10.31 17.59 -0.94
CA ARG A 165 -10.50 19.01 -1.27
C ARG A 165 -9.28 19.56 -2.01
N LEU A 166 -9.56 20.21 -3.13
CA LEU A 166 -8.61 21.08 -3.84
C LEU A 166 -8.93 22.52 -3.44
N SER A 167 -7.98 23.24 -2.84
CA SER A 167 -8.14 24.65 -2.48
C SER A 167 -7.14 25.50 -3.24
N TRP A 168 -7.48 26.77 -3.46
CA TRP A 168 -6.59 27.71 -4.13
C TRP A 168 -6.71 29.14 -3.62
N ASP A 169 -5.63 29.91 -3.80
CA ASP A 169 -5.55 31.34 -3.52
C ASP A 169 -5.49 32.19 -4.82
N ASP A 170 -5.30 33.50 -4.66
CA ASP A 170 -5.22 34.47 -5.75
C ASP A 170 -3.89 34.44 -6.53
N THR A 171 -2.92 33.64 -6.10
CA THR A 171 -1.65 33.43 -6.80
C THR A 171 -1.65 32.23 -7.74
N ARG A 172 -2.78 31.51 -7.83
CA ARG A 172 -2.88 30.27 -8.59
C ARG A 172 -2.62 30.43 -10.08
N GLY A 173 -2.13 29.35 -10.68
CA GLY A 173 -2.04 29.22 -12.14
C GLY A 173 -3.41 29.12 -12.83
N SER A 174 -3.38 29.07 -14.17
CA SER A 174 -4.58 28.86 -15.01
C SER A 174 -5.04 27.39 -15.03
N TRP A 175 -4.22 26.47 -14.55
CA TRP A 175 -4.54 25.05 -14.44
C TRP A 175 -3.73 24.39 -13.32
N THR A 176 -4.24 23.26 -12.83
CA THR A 176 -3.53 22.37 -11.92
C THR A 176 -3.83 20.91 -12.22
N GLU A 177 -3.06 19.99 -11.66
CA GLU A 177 -3.23 18.56 -11.87
C GLU A 177 -2.94 17.79 -10.58
N ILE A 178 -3.76 16.79 -10.30
CA ILE A 178 -3.58 15.84 -9.23
C ILE A 178 -3.39 14.44 -9.81
N TYR A 179 -2.35 13.76 -9.37
CA TYR A 179 -2.05 12.39 -9.80
C TYR A 179 -2.47 11.39 -8.76
N VAL A 180 -2.99 10.24 -9.18
CA VAL A 180 -3.29 9.15 -8.27
C VAL A 180 -2.11 8.18 -8.18
N TYR A 181 -1.69 7.87 -6.96
CA TYR A 181 -0.63 6.89 -6.71
C TYR A 181 -1.01 5.88 -5.60
N PRO A 182 -0.84 4.56 -5.85
CA PRO A 182 -0.50 3.95 -7.13
C PRO A 182 -1.61 4.16 -8.17
N SER A 183 -1.26 4.22 -9.45
CA SER A 183 -2.21 4.41 -10.55
C SER A 183 -3.15 3.20 -10.69
N PRO A 184 -4.47 3.35 -10.49
CA PRO A 184 -5.42 2.26 -10.67
C PRO A 184 -5.45 1.78 -12.12
N LYS A 185 -5.49 0.46 -12.34
CA LYS A 185 -5.82 -0.10 -13.66
C LYS A 185 -7.32 0.13 -13.93
N LEU A 186 -7.62 0.61 -15.12
CA LEU A 186 -8.98 0.79 -15.64
C LEU A 186 -9.40 -0.39 -16.52
N ALA A 187 -8.46 -0.93 -17.30
CA ALA A 187 -8.63 -2.12 -18.12
C ALA A 187 -7.28 -2.83 -18.27
N GLU A 188 -7.26 -4.16 -18.29
CA GLU A 188 -6.02 -4.94 -18.37
C GLU A 188 -5.93 -5.80 -19.63
N HIS A 189 -7.05 -6.42 -20.02
CA HIS A 189 -7.08 -7.43 -21.09
C HIS A 189 -8.07 -7.12 -22.21
N SER A 190 -9.09 -6.30 -21.94
CA SER A 190 -10.06 -5.86 -22.96
C SER A 190 -10.60 -4.47 -22.64
N LEU A 191 -10.91 -3.68 -23.67
CA LEU A 191 -11.62 -2.40 -23.52
C LEU A 191 -13.05 -2.59 -22.99
N GLU A 192 -13.64 -3.79 -23.12
CA GLU A 192 -14.94 -4.12 -22.52
C GLU A 192 -14.93 -4.09 -20.98
N GLN A 193 -13.74 -4.10 -20.36
CA GLN A 193 -13.59 -3.93 -18.91
C GLN A 193 -13.79 -2.48 -18.45
N LEU A 194 -13.80 -1.51 -19.37
CA LEU A 194 -13.99 -0.10 -19.05
C LEU A 194 -15.43 0.16 -18.62
N ALA A 195 -15.60 0.43 -17.33
CA ALA A 195 -16.79 1.08 -16.81
C ALA A 195 -16.64 2.62 -16.91
N PRO A 196 -17.76 3.37 -17.04
CA PRO A 196 -17.72 4.82 -16.97
C PRO A 196 -17.04 5.30 -15.68
N TYR A 197 -16.04 6.15 -15.81
CA TYR A 197 -15.35 6.72 -14.67
C TYR A 197 -16.18 7.86 -14.08
N THR A 198 -16.58 7.74 -12.81
CA THR A 198 -17.49 8.68 -12.16
C THR A 198 -17.00 9.13 -10.79
N PHE A 199 -17.27 10.38 -10.46
CA PHE A 199 -17.07 10.97 -9.13
C PHE A 199 -17.95 12.20 -9.00
N LYS A 200 -18.16 12.70 -7.78
CA LYS A 200 -18.90 13.94 -7.55
C LYS A 200 -17.97 15.06 -7.17
N VAL A 201 -18.34 16.27 -7.58
CA VAL A 201 -17.65 17.51 -7.25
C VAL A 201 -18.62 18.56 -6.75
N ARG A 202 -18.15 19.43 -5.88
CA ARG A 202 -18.92 20.57 -5.38
C ARG A 202 -17.98 21.75 -5.17
N THR A 203 -18.43 22.94 -5.52
CA THR A 203 -17.68 24.17 -5.28
C THR A 203 -18.65 25.31 -4.98
N GLN A 204 -18.19 26.27 -4.18
CA GLN A 204 -18.89 27.54 -3.96
C GLN A 204 -18.47 28.62 -4.97
N GLN A 205 -17.51 28.32 -5.86
CA GLN A 205 -16.98 29.23 -6.88
C GLN A 205 -17.11 28.60 -8.28
N PRO A 206 -18.34 28.25 -8.71
CA PRO A 206 -18.57 27.53 -9.96
C PRO A 206 -18.03 28.26 -11.19
N GLU A 207 -18.03 29.59 -11.18
CA GLU A 207 -17.54 30.44 -12.26
C GLU A 207 -16.01 30.36 -12.47
N GLN A 208 -15.28 29.88 -11.47
CA GLN A 208 -13.82 29.78 -11.54
C GLN A 208 -13.33 28.47 -12.15
N VAL A 209 -14.15 27.42 -12.17
CA VAL A 209 -13.77 26.09 -12.68
C VAL A 209 -14.29 25.94 -14.11
N ARG A 210 -13.37 26.02 -15.08
CA ARG A 210 -13.71 25.93 -16.51
C ARG A 210 -13.87 24.49 -16.97
N CYS A 211 -12.92 23.63 -16.60
CA CYS A 211 -12.91 22.23 -17.03
C CYS A 211 -12.34 21.34 -15.93
N ILE A 212 -12.86 20.12 -15.90
CA ILE A 212 -12.27 19.00 -15.18
C ILE A 212 -11.87 18.01 -16.28
N ASN A 213 -10.63 17.52 -16.26
CA ASN A 213 -10.15 16.59 -17.26
C ASN A 213 -9.70 15.29 -16.60
N LEU A 214 -10.01 14.16 -17.23
CA LEU A 214 -9.50 12.84 -16.87
C LEU A 214 -8.25 12.52 -17.69
N ARG A 215 -7.21 12.01 -17.03
CA ARG A 215 -5.99 11.51 -17.68
C ARG A 215 -5.92 9.99 -17.58
N VAL A 216 -5.88 9.33 -18.72
CA VAL A 216 -5.68 7.88 -18.84
C VAL A 216 -4.35 7.64 -19.53
N ARG A 217 -3.50 6.79 -18.97
CA ARG A 217 -2.23 6.38 -19.57
C ARG A 217 -2.33 4.93 -20.00
N ASP A 218 -1.87 4.65 -21.21
CA ASP A 218 -1.84 3.32 -21.79
C ASP A 218 -0.52 2.57 -21.47
N SER A 219 -0.30 1.41 -22.09
CA SER A 219 0.93 0.63 -21.91
C SER A 219 2.14 1.17 -22.65
N SER A 220 1.95 1.89 -23.75
CA SER A 220 3.01 2.58 -24.50
C SER A 220 3.55 3.80 -23.74
N GLY A 221 2.77 4.31 -22.78
CA GLY A 221 3.01 5.56 -22.07
C GLY A 221 2.36 6.78 -22.74
N GLU A 222 1.51 6.58 -23.74
CA GLU A 222 0.65 7.61 -24.32
C GLU A 222 -0.45 7.97 -23.30
N VAL A 223 -0.73 9.26 -23.19
CA VAL A 223 -1.71 9.81 -22.27
C VAL A 223 -2.86 10.43 -23.05
N PHE A 224 -4.08 10.07 -22.65
CA PHE A 224 -5.34 10.46 -23.24
C PHE A 224 -6.06 11.41 -22.27
N GLN A 225 -6.39 12.62 -22.72
CA GLN A 225 -7.16 13.59 -21.95
C GLN A 225 -8.63 13.58 -22.37
N TYR A 226 -9.54 13.28 -21.44
CA TYR A 226 -10.98 13.45 -21.63
C TYR A 226 -11.43 14.70 -20.90
N ARG A 227 -12.23 15.54 -21.55
CA ARG A 227 -12.63 16.86 -21.03
C ARG A 227 -14.08 16.84 -20.59
N PHE A 228 -14.34 17.39 -19.41
CA PHE A 228 -15.67 17.65 -18.89
C PHE A 228 -15.81 19.13 -18.55
N GLU A 229 -16.85 19.78 -19.05
CA GLU A 229 -17.17 21.17 -18.75
C GLU A 229 -18.34 21.20 -17.75
N PRO A 230 -18.05 21.45 -16.46
CA PRO A 230 -19.08 21.36 -15.44
C PRO A 230 -20.10 22.50 -15.57
N LYS A 231 -21.38 22.15 -15.44
CA LYS A 231 -22.47 23.10 -15.21
C LYS A 231 -22.92 22.92 -13.76
N PHE A 232 -22.36 23.72 -12.87
CA PHE A 232 -22.74 23.68 -11.46
C PHE A 232 -24.08 24.38 -11.26
N GLU A 233 -25.04 23.68 -10.64
CA GLU A 233 -26.32 24.24 -10.22
C GLU A 233 -26.34 24.32 -8.69
N ASN A 234 -26.67 25.49 -8.15
CA ASN A 234 -26.97 25.71 -6.72
C ASN A 234 -25.95 25.21 -5.68
N ALA A 235 -24.66 25.14 -6.03
CA ALA A 235 -23.59 24.63 -5.18
C ALA A 235 -23.83 23.19 -4.65
N ASP A 236 -24.66 22.40 -5.34
CA ASP A 236 -24.89 20.99 -5.06
C ASP A 236 -23.79 20.09 -5.64
N TRP A 237 -23.81 18.82 -5.25
CA TRP A 237 -22.93 17.80 -5.80
C TRP A 237 -23.25 17.52 -7.27
N LEU A 238 -22.34 17.91 -8.16
CA LEU A 238 -22.36 17.57 -9.57
C LEU A 238 -21.65 16.24 -9.81
N THR A 239 -22.31 15.32 -10.51
CA THR A 239 -21.67 14.06 -10.94
C THR A 239 -20.90 14.29 -12.23
N VAL A 240 -19.59 14.04 -12.19
CA VAL A 240 -18.71 13.98 -13.36
C VAL A 240 -18.69 12.55 -13.87
N ARG A 241 -18.86 12.37 -15.18
CA ARG A 241 -18.86 11.06 -15.84
C ARG A 241 -18.04 11.11 -17.12
N TYR A 242 -17.15 10.15 -17.30
CA TYR A 242 -16.41 9.92 -18.54
C TYR A 242 -16.68 8.52 -19.05
N ASP A 243 -17.02 8.40 -20.34
CA ASP A 243 -17.19 7.12 -21.00
C ASP A 243 -15.97 6.85 -21.88
N ILE A 244 -14.89 6.36 -21.26
CA ILE A 244 -13.58 6.18 -21.91
C ILE A 244 -13.65 5.27 -23.15
N ALA A 245 -14.58 4.29 -23.15
CA ALA A 245 -14.73 3.36 -24.26
C ALA A 245 -15.34 4.01 -25.51
N ASN A 246 -16.21 5.01 -25.32
CA ASN A 246 -17.02 5.60 -26.39
C ASN A 246 -16.64 7.05 -26.71
N ASP A 247 -16.08 7.77 -25.76
CA ASP A 247 -15.68 9.17 -25.90
C ASP A 247 -14.36 9.28 -26.66
N LYS A 248 -14.20 10.36 -27.42
CA LYS A 248 -12.92 10.70 -28.03
C LYS A 248 -12.08 11.53 -27.07
N PRO A 249 -10.78 11.23 -26.93
CA PRO A 249 -9.87 12.10 -26.17
C PRO A 249 -9.81 13.47 -26.84
N GLN A 250 -9.81 14.53 -26.04
CA GLN A 250 -9.62 15.91 -26.50
C GLN A 250 -8.19 16.16 -26.98
N SER A 251 -7.23 15.47 -26.38
CA SER A 251 -5.81 15.51 -26.76
C SER A 251 -5.09 14.24 -26.33
N THR A 252 -4.01 13.91 -27.05
CA THR A 252 -3.09 12.83 -26.68
C THR A 252 -1.64 13.30 -26.77
N TRP A 253 -0.76 12.75 -25.93
CA TRP A 253 0.69 13.03 -25.94
C TRP A 253 1.47 11.92 -25.21
N GLY A 254 2.79 11.89 -25.39
CA GLY A 254 3.63 10.82 -24.86
C GLY A 254 3.57 9.54 -25.68
N GLY A 255 4.16 8.46 -25.18
CA GLY A 255 4.11 7.13 -25.79
C GLY A 255 4.53 7.04 -27.26
N ASN A 256 3.89 6.11 -27.96
CA ASN A 256 4.08 5.83 -29.39
C ASN A 256 3.31 6.80 -30.31
N LYS A 257 2.35 7.57 -29.79
CA LYS A 257 1.58 8.61 -30.50
C LYS A 257 0.74 8.07 -31.66
N ASP A 258 0.23 6.86 -31.54
CA ASP A 258 -0.64 6.29 -32.56
C ASP A 258 -2.13 6.60 -32.31
N GLY A 259 -2.44 7.18 -31.14
CA GLY A 259 -3.78 7.59 -30.75
C GLY A 259 -4.71 6.42 -30.43
N LYS A 260 -4.18 5.22 -30.23
CA LYS A 260 -4.95 4.02 -29.89
C LYS A 260 -4.77 3.68 -28.41
N LEU A 261 -5.82 3.13 -27.81
CA LEU A 261 -5.81 2.73 -26.41
C LEU A 261 -5.11 1.37 -26.24
N ASP A 262 -3.80 1.38 -26.03
CA ASP A 262 -3.00 0.18 -25.81
C ASP A 262 -3.11 -0.34 -24.36
N LEU A 263 -3.67 -1.54 -24.18
CA LEU A 263 -3.83 -2.14 -22.84
C LEU A 263 -2.48 -2.53 -22.20
N PRO A 264 -2.35 -2.51 -20.86
CA PRO A 264 -3.34 -2.04 -19.87
C PRO A 264 -3.51 -0.52 -19.81
N LEU A 265 -4.74 -0.08 -19.54
CA LEU A 265 -5.06 1.32 -19.26
C LEU A 265 -4.99 1.59 -17.77
N MET A 266 -4.37 2.71 -17.39
CA MET A 266 -4.23 3.17 -16.02
C MET A 266 -4.79 4.58 -15.86
N LEU A 267 -5.47 4.83 -14.74
CA LEU A 267 -5.83 6.17 -14.32
C LEU A 267 -4.57 6.90 -13.85
N GLN A 268 -4.22 7.99 -14.53
CA GLN A 268 -3.08 8.81 -14.16
C GLN A 268 -3.48 9.92 -13.17
N GLY A 269 -4.60 10.59 -13.40
CA GLY A 269 -5.00 11.72 -12.59
C GLY A 269 -6.16 12.54 -13.14
N LEU A 270 -6.40 13.69 -12.49
CA LEU A 270 -7.35 14.71 -12.91
C LEU A 270 -6.63 16.04 -13.08
N SER A 271 -6.95 16.78 -14.14
CA SER A 271 -6.52 18.18 -14.26
C SER A 271 -7.70 19.13 -14.21
N PHE A 272 -7.49 20.29 -13.60
CA PHE A 272 -8.50 21.34 -13.45
C PHE A 272 -8.02 22.57 -14.19
N ASP A 273 -8.83 23.03 -15.12
CA ASP A 273 -8.60 24.29 -15.81
C ASP A 273 -9.47 25.35 -15.16
N PHE A 274 -8.89 26.50 -14.87
CA PHE A 274 -9.61 27.63 -14.28
C PHE A 274 -9.95 28.67 -15.35
N THR A 275 -11.02 29.42 -15.11
CA THR A 275 -11.43 30.53 -15.98
C THR A 275 -10.35 31.61 -16.01
N LYS A 276 -10.16 32.24 -17.18
CA LYS A 276 -9.22 33.36 -17.36
C LYS A 276 -9.80 34.61 -16.70
N GLY A 277 -9.02 35.28 -15.86
CA GLY A 277 -9.44 36.48 -15.11
C GLY A 277 -8.64 36.64 -13.82
N GLU A 278 -8.99 37.62 -12.99
CA GLU A 278 -8.43 37.75 -11.65
C GLU A 278 -8.70 36.47 -10.85
N ALA A 279 -7.63 35.84 -10.37
CA ALA A 279 -7.73 34.67 -9.53
C ALA A 279 -8.32 35.09 -8.17
N LYS A 280 -9.36 34.38 -7.74
CA LYS A 280 -9.93 34.53 -6.40
C LYS A 280 -9.73 33.24 -5.65
N MET A 281 -9.59 33.35 -4.34
CA MET A 281 -9.58 32.19 -3.46
C MET A 281 -10.85 31.34 -3.62
N GLY A 282 -10.71 30.03 -3.51
CA GLY A 282 -11.80 29.09 -3.70
C GLY A 282 -11.43 27.66 -3.38
N SER A 283 -12.41 26.77 -3.47
CA SER A 283 -12.18 25.34 -3.27
C SER A 283 -13.16 24.48 -4.07
N LEU A 284 -12.74 23.24 -4.33
CA LEU A 284 -13.54 22.20 -4.95
C LEU A 284 -13.42 20.93 -4.12
N ASP A 285 -14.55 20.50 -3.58
CA ASP A 285 -14.72 19.23 -2.88
C ASP A 285 -14.87 18.10 -3.90
N LEU A 286 -14.28 16.95 -3.60
CA LEU A 286 -14.38 15.72 -4.37
C LEU A 286 -14.93 14.60 -3.51
N LEU A 287 -15.84 13.82 -4.08
CA LEU A 287 -16.34 12.58 -3.51
C LEU A 287 -16.12 11.46 -4.53
N ALA A 288 -15.32 10.47 -4.17
CA ALA A 288 -15.19 9.26 -4.96
C ALA A 288 -16.47 8.42 -4.81
N ASN A 289 -16.86 7.73 -5.89
CA ASN A 289 -17.91 6.71 -5.82
C ASN A 289 -17.32 5.38 -5.34
#